data_AF-A0A849ZAY8-F1
#
_entry.id   AF-A0A849ZAY8-F1
#
_cell.length_a   1.000
_cell.length_b   1.000
_cell.length_c   1.000
_cell.angle_alpha   90.00
_cell.angle_beta   90.00
_cell.angle_gamma   90.00
#
_symmetry.space_group_name_H-M   'P 1'
#
loop_
_entity.id
_entity.type
_entity.pdbx_description
1 polymer ?
#
loop_
_entity_poly.entity_id
_entity_poly.type
_entity_poly.pdbx_seq_one_letter_code
_entity_poly.pdbx_strand_id
1 'polypeptide(L)'
;MEKRPPPSAATPLPSAAKAKPLTPTELEEKLFQLLCVEVPQVLATSIMRRAKGSAMGSGDPSRLLEEARTGVRLFVEPDKQKRIYEQIDALAGPQIATAPERIAVVGVHDVAKVRLRARDIAREHGSSAFAIQRVSTVVSELARNIAMYAGEGYIDLTTRKQNTVVMHVKAVDRGRGIADVEAVLAGRFQSKTGLGRGLLVVKRSSTRFSIQSNKGGTVVDAEIPL
;
A
#
# COMPACT_ATOMS: atom_id res chain seq x y z
N MET A 1 28.46 -45.16 28.13
CA MET A 1 28.26 -43.76 28.56
C MET A 1 29.02 -42.87 27.59
N GLU A 2 28.35 -42.32 26.58
CA GLU A 2 28.92 -41.27 25.72
C GLU A 2 27.96 -40.08 25.74
N LYS A 3 28.43 -38.97 26.32
CA LYS A 3 27.72 -37.70 26.39
C LYS A 3 27.83 -37.02 25.03
N ARG A 4 26.69 -36.63 24.44
CA ARG A 4 26.65 -35.71 23.30
C ARG A 4 27.27 -34.35 23.70
N PRO A 5 28.04 -33.69 22.82
CA PRO A 5 28.54 -32.35 23.06
C PRO A 5 27.41 -31.32 22.93
N PRO A 6 27.50 -30.16 23.61
CA PRO A 6 26.49 -29.11 23.54
C PRO A 6 26.51 -28.38 22.19
N PRO A 7 25.36 -27.86 21.71
CA PRO A 7 25.30 -27.12 20.45
C PRO A 7 26.09 -25.81 20.54
N SER A 8 26.96 -25.64 19.54
CA SER A 8 27.80 -24.46 19.28
C SER A 8 26.99 -23.16 19.32
N ALA A 9 27.49 -22.17 20.04
CA ALA A 9 26.96 -20.82 20.08
C ALA A 9 26.90 -20.23 18.65
N ALA A 10 25.70 -19.83 18.24
CA ALA A 10 25.49 -19.16 16.97
C ALA A 10 26.22 -17.80 16.98
N THR A 11 27.11 -17.62 16.02
CA THR A 11 27.73 -16.34 15.69
C THR A 11 26.64 -15.30 15.44
N PRO A 12 26.69 -14.10 16.06
CA PRO A 12 25.70 -13.07 15.77
C PRO A 12 25.85 -12.64 14.31
N LEU A 13 24.74 -12.70 13.57
CA LEU A 13 24.63 -12.15 12.22
C LEU A 13 25.09 -10.68 12.23
N PRO A 14 25.83 -10.22 11.20
CA PRO A 14 26.26 -8.83 11.11
C PRO A 14 25.04 -7.92 11.10
N SER A 15 25.05 -6.94 12.01
CA SER A 15 24.08 -5.86 12.11
C SER A 15 23.86 -5.23 10.73
N ALA A 16 22.62 -5.26 10.24
CA ALA A 16 22.23 -4.59 9.00
C ALA A 16 22.55 -3.09 9.14
N ALA A 17 23.63 -2.66 8.49
CA ALA A 17 24.02 -1.26 8.41
C ALA A 17 22.81 -0.47 7.89
N LYS A 18 22.27 0.43 8.72
CA LYS A 18 21.19 1.33 8.34
C LYS A 18 21.67 2.13 7.12
N ALA A 19 21.12 1.85 5.94
CA ALA A 19 21.47 2.56 4.72
C ALA A 19 21.27 4.07 4.92
N LYS A 20 22.30 4.85 4.60
CA LYS A 20 22.26 6.31 4.64
C LYS A 20 21.14 6.82 3.71
N PRO A 21 20.33 7.82 4.11
CA PRO A 21 19.35 8.43 3.22
C PRO A 21 20.03 8.97 1.96
N LEU A 22 19.41 8.76 0.79
CA LEU A 22 19.91 9.30 -0.48
C LEU A 22 19.82 10.83 -0.46
N THR A 23 20.88 11.48 -0.94
CA THR A 23 20.84 12.92 -1.25
C THR A 23 19.89 13.19 -2.42
N PRO A 24 19.39 14.44 -2.60
CA PRO A 24 18.50 14.77 -3.72
C PRO A 24 19.10 14.41 -5.09
N THR A 25 20.39 14.66 -5.28
CA THR A 25 21.10 14.35 -6.53
C THR A 25 21.24 12.84 -6.76
N GLU A 26 21.58 12.07 -5.72
CA GLU A 26 21.64 10.60 -5.82
C GLU A 26 20.25 9.99 -6.07
N LEU A 27 19.20 10.59 -5.51
CA LEU A 27 17.82 10.16 -5.76
C LEU A 27 17.40 10.40 -7.21
N GLU A 28 17.73 11.57 -7.76
CA GLU A 28 17.49 11.90 -9.18
C GLU A 28 18.20 10.92 -10.12
N GLU A 29 19.48 10.65 -9.86
CA GLU A 29 20.29 9.77 -10.70
C GLU A 29 19.77 8.33 -10.66
N LYS A 30 19.49 7.81 -9.45
CA LYS A 30 18.94 6.46 -9.30
C LYS A 30 17.54 6.33 -9.91
N LEU A 31 16.70 7.34 -9.77
CA LEU A 31 15.36 7.36 -10.37
C LEU A 31 15.42 7.36 -11.90
N PHE A 32 16.35 8.13 -12.48
CA PHE A 32 16.57 8.12 -13.93
C PHE A 32 17.09 6.77 -14.44
N GLN A 33 18.06 6.17 -13.74
CA GLN A 33 18.57 4.84 -14.09
C GLN A 33 17.47 3.77 -14.05
N LEU A 34 16.66 3.77 -12.99
CA LEU A 34 15.49 2.90 -12.86
C LEU A 34 14.56 3.02 -14.06
N LEU A 35 14.15 4.24 -14.41
CA LEU A 35 13.21 4.47 -15.51
C LEU A 35 13.79 3.94 -16.83
N CYS A 36 15.09 4.14 -17.08
CA CYS A 36 15.76 3.64 -18.29
C CYS A 36 15.77 2.11 -18.40
N VAL A 37 15.59 1.35 -17.32
CA VAL A 37 15.48 -0.12 -17.37
C VAL A 37 14.14 -0.55 -17.96
N GLU A 38 13.06 0.16 -17.64
CA GLU A 38 11.69 -0.27 -17.98
C GLU A 38 11.13 0.45 -19.23
N VAL A 39 11.61 1.67 -19.51
CA VAL A 39 11.13 2.51 -20.61
C VAL A 39 12.27 3.09 -21.46
N PRO A 40 12.01 3.43 -22.74
CA PRO A 40 13.01 4.09 -23.59
C PRO A 40 13.56 5.37 -22.94
N GLN A 41 14.86 5.63 -23.14
CA GLN A 41 15.56 6.76 -22.53
C GLN A 41 14.88 8.13 -22.78
N VAL A 42 14.30 8.32 -23.97
CA VAL A 42 13.58 9.55 -24.34
C VAL A 42 12.35 9.77 -23.44
N LEU A 43 11.62 8.69 -23.12
CA LEU A 43 10.47 8.76 -22.22
C LEU A 43 10.91 8.96 -20.77
N ALA A 44 11.96 8.25 -20.32
CA ALA A 44 12.54 8.46 -18.99
C ALA A 44 12.98 9.93 -18.79
N THR A 45 13.62 10.52 -19.80
CA THR A 45 14.04 11.93 -19.80
C THR A 45 12.85 12.88 -19.69
N SER A 46 11.77 12.61 -20.43
CA SER A 46 10.54 13.41 -20.39
C SER A 46 9.86 13.34 -19.01
N ILE A 47 9.76 12.15 -18.42
CA ILE A 47 9.21 11.94 -17.07
C ILE A 47 10.05 12.68 -16.04
N MET A 48 11.38 12.55 -16.08
CA MET A 48 12.28 13.23 -15.15
C MET A 48 12.23 14.75 -15.29
N ARG A 49 12.22 15.29 -16.50
CA ARG A 49 12.13 16.75 -16.72
C ARG A 49 10.85 17.32 -16.12
N ARG A 50 9.71 16.64 -16.32
CA ARG A 50 8.44 17.01 -15.71
C ARG A 50 8.54 16.96 -14.19
N ALA A 51 9.03 15.84 -13.66
CA ALA A 51 9.10 15.63 -12.22
C ALA A 51 9.95 16.69 -11.51
N LYS A 52 11.12 17.01 -12.08
CA LYS A 52 11.98 18.09 -11.58
C LYS A 52 11.28 19.44 -11.66
N GLY A 53 10.64 19.76 -12.78
CA GLY A 53 9.91 21.02 -12.98
C GLY A 53 8.80 21.24 -11.93
N SER A 54 8.00 20.20 -11.66
CA SER A 54 6.96 20.24 -10.63
C SER A 54 7.51 20.25 -9.19
N ALA A 55 8.67 19.64 -8.96
CA ALA A 55 9.29 19.53 -7.65
C ALA A 55 10.14 20.77 -7.25
N MET A 56 10.52 21.61 -8.23
CA MET A 56 11.28 22.85 -7.98
C MET A 56 10.58 23.74 -6.94
N GLY A 57 11.34 24.19 -5.94
CA GLY A 57 10.87 25.07 -4.87
C GLY A 57 10.29 24.37 -3.64
N SER A 58 10.12 23.04 -3.67
CA SER A 58 9.57 22.30 -2.51
C SER A 58 10.59 21.95 -1.43
N GLY A 59 11.88 21.85 -1.77
CA GLY A 59 12.94 21.41 -0.85
C GLY A 59 12.81 19.94 -0.40
N ASP A 60 11.80 19.21 -0.90
CA ASP A 60 11.43 17.87 -0.46
C ASP A 60 11.79 16.84 -1.54
N PRO A 61 12.79 15.95 -1.30
CA PRO A 61 13.20 14.92 -2.26
C PRO A 61 12.08 13.98 -2.68
N SER A 62 11.06 13.82 -1.85
CA SER A 62 10.00 12.86 -2.11
C SER A 62 8.93 13.36 -3.07
N ARG A 63 8.84 14.68 -3.24
CA ARG A 63 8.01 15.28 -4.29
C ARG A 63 8.48 14.87 -5.68
N LEU A 64 9.78 14.69 -5.88
CA LEU A 64 10.34 14.17 -7.13
C LEU A 64 9.80 12.77 -7.44
N LEU A 65 9.73 11.89 -6.45
CA LEU A 65 9.22 10.52 -6.62
C LEU A 65 7.72 10.50 -6.94
N GLU A 66 6.93 11.32 -6.26
CA GLU A 66 5.48 11.45 -6.52
C GLU A 66 5.19 11.99 -7.93
N GLU A 67 5.95 12.99 -8.36
CA GLU A 67 5.78 13.56 -9.70
C GLU A 67 6.27 12.59 -10.78
N ALA A 68 7.32 11.81 -10.50
CA ALA A 68 7.75 10.73 -11.39
C ALA A 68 6.69 9.62 -11.49
N ARG A 69 6.05 9.22 -10.38
CA ARG A 69 4.90 8.29 -10.40
C ARG A 69 3.77 8.82 -11.26
N THR A 70 3.47 10.11 -11.15
CA THR A 70 2.46 10.76 -11.99
C THR A 70 2.82 10.68 -13.46
N GLY A 71 4.07 10.93 -13.83
CA GLY A 71 4.55 10.73 -15.21
C GLY A 71 4.44 9.29 -15.69
N VAL A 72 4.84 8.32 -14.86
CA VAL A 72 4.74 6.88 -15.17
C VAL A 72 3.28 6.49 -15.42
N ARG A 73 2.36 6.94 -14.57
CA ARG A 73 0.92 6.67 -14.73
C ARG A 73 0.36 7.21 -16.04
N LEU A 74 0.86 8.35 -16.51
CA LEU A 74 0.35 9.02 -17.71
C LEU A 74 0.91 8.45 -19.02
N PHE A 75 2.13 7.91 -19.00
CA PHE A 75 2.87 7.60 -20.23
C PHE A 75 3.39 6.18 -20.35
N VAL A 76 3.17 5.31 -19.35
CA VAL A 76 3.69 3.93 -19.34
C VAL A 76 2.56 2.91 -19.30
N GLU A 77 2.70 1.81 -20.03
CA GLU A 77 1.72 0.72 -20.05
C GLU A 77 1.53 0.06 -18.66
N PRO A 78 0.30 -0.34 -18.28
CA PRO A 78 -0.02 -0.87 -16.94
C PRO A 78 0.89 -1.99 -16.44
N ASP A 79 1.29 -2.92 -17.30
CA ASP A 79 2.14 -4.06 -16.94
C ASP A 79 3.54 -3.61 -16.45
N LYS A 80 4.06 -2.52 -17.01
CA LYS A 80 5.34 -1.92 -16.63
C LYS A 80 5.19 -0.96 -15.45
N GLN A 81 4.05 -0.28 -15.32
CA GLN A 81 3.79 0.63 -14.20
C GLN A 81 4.00 -0.06 -12.85
N LYS A 82 3.50 -1.30 -12.69
CA LYS A 82 3.64 -2.05 -11.43
C LYS A 82 5.11 -2.22 -11.02
N ARG A 83 5.96 -2.68 -11.94
CA ARG A 83 7.41 -2.87 -11.70
C ARG A 83 8.10 -1.55 -11.37
N ILE A 84 7.78 -0.50 -12.12
CA ILE A 84 8.37 0.83 -11.89
C ILE A 84 7.96 1.37 -10.51
N TYR A 85 6.69 1.23 -10.10
CA TYR A 85 6.25 1.68 -8.78
C TYR A 85 6.95 0.94 -7.65
N GLU A 86 7.15 -0.38 -7.78
CA GLU A 86 7.88 -1.18 -6.79
C GLU A 86 9.35 -0.72 -6.66
N GLN A 87 10.00 -0.39 -7.78
CA GLN A 87 11.38 0.11 -7.76
C GLN A 87 11.47 1.56 -7.22
N ILE A 88 10.50 2.43 -7.57
CA ILE A 88 10.41 3.80 -7.01
C ILE A 88 10.17 3.73 -5.50
N ASP A 89 9.34 2.79 -5.05
CA ASP A 89 9.11 2.51 -3.64
C ASP A 89 10.40 2.11 -2.91
N ALA A 90 11.30 1.37 -3.56
CA ALA A 90 12.59 0.98 -3.00
C ALA A 90 13.59 2.15 -2.94
N LEU A 91 13.51 3.12 -3.87
CA LEU A 91 14.36 4.31 -3.87
C LEU A 91 14.00 5.33 -2.78
N ALA A 92 12.77 5.32 -2.29
CA ALA A 92 12.29 6.22 -1.24
C ALA A 92 12.93 6.00 0.15
N GLY A 93 13.95 5.13 0.27
CA GLY A 93 14.67 4.84 1.51
C GLY A 93 14.06 3.69 2.33
N PRO A 94 14.70 3.32 3.47
CA PRO A 94 14.24 2.21 4.30
C PRO A 94 12.81 2.46 4.75
N GLN A 95 11.91 1.58 4.29
CA GLN A 95 10.55 1.53 4.80
C GLN A 95 10.65 1.15 6.27
N ILE A 96 10.49 2.09 7.20
CA ILE A 96 10.12 1.69 8.56
C ILE A 96 8.64 1.35 8.47
N ALA A 97 8.39 0.12 8.03
CA ALA A 97 7.10 -0.50 8.07
C ALA A 97 6.94 -1.14 9.45
N THR A 98 5.81 -0.90 10.11
CA THR A 98 5.47 -1.66 11.31
C THR A 98 5.27 -3.13 10.96
N ALA A 99 5.35 -4.03 11.94
CA ALA A 99 4.82 -5.37 11.74
C ALA A 99 3.32 -5.28 11.41
N PRO A 100 2.78 -6.16 10.55
CA PRO A 100 1.36 -6.18 10.27
C PRO A 100 0.58 -6.57 11.54
N GLU A 101 -0.34 -5.69 11.95
CA GLU A 101 -1.30 -6.00 12.99
C GLU A 101 -2.53 -6.65 12.35
N ARG A 102 -2.65 -7.97 12.55
CA ARG A 102 -3.74 -8.77 12.00
C ARG A 102 -4.96 -8.77 12.92
N ILE A 103 -6.11 -8.43 12.36
CA ILE A 103 -7.40 -8.49 13.04
C ILE A 103 -8.32 -9.42 12.26
N ALA A 104 -8.75 -10.51 12.91
CA ALA A 104 -9.75 -11.42 12.35
C ALA A 104 -11.11 -10.73 12.20
N VAL A 105 -11.83 -11.08 11.14
CA VAL A 105 -13.19 -10.63 10.87
C VAL A 105 -14.04 -11.86 10.59
N VAL A 106 -14.90 -12.21 11.54
CA VAL A 106 -15.79 -13.39 11.48
C VAL A 106 -17.26 -12.94 11.46
N GLY A 107 -17.54 -11.69 11.84
CA GLY A 107 -18.89 -11.14 11.72
C GLY A 107 -18.94 -9.62 11.74
N VAL A 108 -20.16 -9.09 11.59
CA VAL A 108 -20.41 -7.63 11.50
C VAL A 108 -19.99 -6.89 12.79
N HIS A 109 -19.98 -7.56 13.93
CA HIS A 109 -19.53 -7.00 15.20
C HIS A 109 -18.02 -6.67 15.21
N ASP A 110 -17.20 -7.40 14.44
CA ASP A 110 -15.75 -7.17 14.34
C ASP A 110 -15.43 -5.89 13.55
N VAL A 111 -16.36 -5.39 12.74
CA VAL A 111 -16.18 -4.15 11.96
C VAL A 111 -15.86 -2.98 12.89
N ALA A 112 -16.47 -2.93 14.08
CA ALA A 112 -16.19 -1.89 15.06
C ALA A 112 -14.76 -2.00 15.62
N LYS A 113 -14.29 -3.23 15.89
CA LYS A 113 -12.95 -3.49 16.41
C LYS A 113 -11.87 -3.05 15.41
N VAL A 114 -11.99 -3.46 14.16
CA VAL A 114 -11.04 -3.05 13.10
C VAL A 114 -11.04 -1.53 12.93
N ARG A 115 -12.23 -0.91 12.88
CA ARG A 115 -12.38 0.55 12.74
C ARG A 115 -11.71 1.30 13.89
N LEU A 116 -11.93 0.88 15.13
CA LEU A 116 -11.33 1.53 16.30
C LEU A 116 -9.80 1.43 16.22
N ARG A 117 -9.27 0.24 15.92
CA ARG A 117 -7.82 0.08 15.86
C ARG A 117 -7.17 0.93 14.77
N ALA A 118 -7.77 0.99 13.57
CA ALA A 118 -7.26 1.84 12.50
C ALA A 118 -7.31 3.34 12.87
N ARG A 119 -8.33 3.78 13.61
CA ARG A 119 -8.40 5.15 14.15
C ARG A 119 -7.28 5.42 15.15
N ASP A 120 -7.01 4.48 16.03
CA ASP A 120 -5.99 4.65 17.06
C ASP A 120 -4.61 4.74 16.43
N ILE A 121 -4.30 3.86 15.45
CA ILE A 121 -3.06 3.95 14.66
C ILE A 121 -2.96 5.31 13.96
N ALA A 122 -4.03 5.80 13.32
CA ALA A 122 -4.00 7.12 12.68
C ALA A 122 -3.74 8.26 13.69
N ARG A 123 -4.36 8.20 14.87
CA ARG A 123 -4.14 9.18 15.96
C ARG A 123 -2.72 9.15 16.50
N GLU A 124 -2.15 7.95 16.68
CA GLU A 124 -0.77 7.76 17.12
C GLU A 124 0.24 8.45 16.18
N HIS A 125 -0.13 8.63 14.91
CA HIS A 125 0.69 9.32 13.91
C HIS A 125 0.32 10.81 13.72
N GLY A 126 -0.56 11.36 14.56
CA GLY A 126 -0.93 12.78 14.52
C GLY A 126 -1.84 13.16 13.36
N SER A 127 -2.55 12.19 12.76
CA SER A 127 -3.45 12.41 11.63
C SER A 127 -4.54 13.45 11.90
N SER A 128 -4.92 14.18 10.85
CA SER A 128 -6.09 15.06 10.87
C SER A 128 -7.40 14.26 11.09
N ALA A 129 -8.44 14.93 11.61
CA ALA A 129 -9.77 14.32 11.74
C ALA A 129 -10.30 13.77 10.42
N PHE A 130 -9.99 14.44 9.31
CA PHE A 130 -10.37 14.01 7.96
C PHE A 130 -9.65 12.71 7.54
N ALA A 131 -8.34 12.60 7.82
CA ALA A 131 -7.57 11.39 7.54
C ALA A 131 -8.05 10.21 8.41
N ILE A 132 -8.29 10.44 9.70
CA ILE A 132 -8.86 9.44 10.62
C ILE A 132 -10.21 8.93 10.11
N GLN A 133 -11.09 9.83 9.66
CA GLN A 133 -12.41 9.46 9.11
C GLN A 133 -12.27 8.66 7.81
N ARG A 134 -11.33 9.05 6.94
CA ARG A 134 -11.06 8.37 5.67
C ARG A 134 -10.62 6.92 5.90
N VAL A 135 -9.61 6.72 6.75
CA VAL A 135 -9.13 5.39 7.12
C VAL A 135 -10.24 4.56 7.75
N SER A 136 -10.99 5.14 8.70
CA SER A 136 -12.14 4.48 9.36
C SER A 136 -13.16 3.96 8.36
N THR A 137 -13.44 4.74 7.32
CA THR A 137 -14.40 4.40 6.28
C THR A 137 -13.88 3.24 5.44
N VAL A 138 -12.63 3.32 4.96
CA VAL A 138 -12.00 2.27 4.16
C VAL A 138 -11.99 0.92 4.89
N VAL A 139 -11.49 0.89 6.13
CA VAL A 139 -11.42 -0.36 6.89
C VAL A 139 -12.80 -0.92 7.22
N SER A 140 -13.81 -0.05 7.42
CA SER A 140 -15.18 -0.49 7.67
C SER A 140 -15.82 -1.12 6.44
N GLU A 141 -15.58 -0.56 5.25
CA GLU A 141 -16.07 -1.15 4.00
C GLU A 141 -15.42 -2.50 3.72
N LEU A 142 -14.10 -2.62 3.93
CA LEU A 142 -13.40 -3.89 3.75
C LEU A 142 -13.82 -4.94 4.76
N ALA A 143 -13.90 -4.59 6.05
CA ALA A 143 -14.34 -5.53 7.09
C ALA A 143 -15.79 -5.98 6.85
N ARG A 144 -16.67 -5.05 6.45
CA ARG A 144 -18.05 -5.39 6.12
C ARG A 144 -18.14 -6.31 4.90
N ASN A 145 -17.31 -6.10 3.89
CA ASN A 145 -17.30 -6.98 2.72
C ASN A 145 -16.92 -8.42 3.11
N ILE A 146 -15.90 -8.59 3.96
CA ILE A 146 -15.52 -9.91 4.50
C ILE A 146 -16.71 -10.52 5.25
N ALA A 147 -17.23 -9.82 6.26
CA ALA A 147 -18.30 -10.34 7.12
C ALA A 147 -19.58 -10.69 6.36
N MET A 148 -19.96 -9.89 5.36
CA MET A 148 -21.25 -10.03 4.66
C MET A 148 -21.19 -10.97 3.46
N TYR A 149 -20.04 -11.08 2.76
CA TYR A 149 -19.95 -11.82 1.51
C TYR A 149 -19.05 -13.06 1.57
N ALA A 150 -18.07 -13.08 2.46
CA ALA A 150 -17.14 -14.21 2.62
C ALA A 150 -17.39 -15.02 3.90
N GLY A 151 -17.97 -14.40 4.93
CA GLY A 151 -18.21 -15.01 6.24
C GLY A 151 -17.00 -14.88 7.16
N GLU A 152 -15.80 -15.22 6.67
CA GLU A 152 -14.57 -15.09 7.45
C GLU A 152 -13.39 -14.54 6.63
N GLY A 153 -12.47 -13.90 7.34
CA GLY A 153 -11.24 -13.35 6.78
C GLY A 153 -10.47 -12.55 7.83
N TYR A 154 -9.57 -11.70 7.37
CA TYR A 154 -8.81 -10.81 8.25
C TYR A 154 -8.40 -9.53 7.54
N ILE A 155 -8.06 -8.53 8.35
CA ILE A 155 -7.44 -7.28 7.91
C ILE A 155 -6.08 -7.17 8.58
N ASP A 156 -5.04 -6.99 7.77
CA ASP A 156 -3.71 -6.59 8.22
C ASP A 156 -3.58 -5.07 8.09
N LEU A 157 -3.20 -4.42 9.19
CA LEU A 157 -2.88 -3.00 9.24
C LEU A 157 -1.37 -2.82 9.38
N THR A 158 -0.78 -1.99 8.55
CA THR A 158 0.65 -1.65 8.63
C THR A 158 0.82 -0.16 8.37
N THR A 159 1.68 0.51 9.13
CA THR A 159 2.09 1.87 8.76
C THR A 159 3.47 1.86 8.17
N ARG A 160 3.66 2.66 7.13
CA ARG A 160 4.97 2.88 6.50
C ARG A 160 5.28 4.36 6.58
N LYS A 161 6.46 4.69 7.09
CA LYS A 161 7.00 6.05 7.04
C LYS A 161 8.03 6.14 5.91
N GLN A 162 7.69 6.94 4.89
CA GLN A 162 8.67 7.52 3.96
C GLN A 162 8.82 9.00 4.32
N ASN A 163 7.88 9.84 3.84
CA ASN A 163 7.86 11.31 4.03
C ASN A 163 6.56 11.77 4.67
N THR A 164 5.43 11.25 4.17
CA THR A 164 4.16 11.19 4.89
C THR A 164 3.95 9.78 5.42
N VAL A 165 3.23 9.64 6.52
CA VAL A 165 2.87 8.31 7.02
C VAL A 165 1.72 7.80 6.16
N VAL A 166 1.82 6.54 5.75
CA VAL A 166 0.76 5.85 5.00
C VAL A 166 0.34 4.62 5.77
N MET A 167 -0.97 4.40 5.87
CA MET A 167 -1.53 3.14 6.33
C MET A 167 -1.77 2.22 5.14
N HIS A 168 -1.08 1.08 5.13
CA HIS A 168 -1.40 -0.03 4.27
C HIS A 168 -2.46 -0.91 4.95
N VAL A 169 -3.56 -1.15 4.24
CA VAL A 169 -4.67 -1.99 4.66
C VAL A 169 -4.77 -3.15 3.68
N LYS A 170 -4.54 -4.36 4.18
CA LYS A 170 -4.71 -5.59 3.39
C LYS A 170 -5.87 -6.40 3.93
N ALA A 171 -6.93 -6.54 3.16
CA ALA A 171 -8.08 -7.38 3.47
C ALA A 171 -7.98 -8.69 2.70
N VAL A 172 -8.12 -9.82 3.41
CA VAL A 172 -8.05 -11.16 2.83
C VAL A 172 -9.23 -11.98 3.32
N ASP A 173 -9.94 -12.60 2.39
CA ASP A 173 -10.97 -13.58 2.68
C ASP A 173 -10.81 -14.84 1.83
N ARG A 174 -11.56 -15.89 2.20
CA ARG A 174 -11.63 -17.17 1.48
C ARG A 174 -13.05 -17.45 0.96
N GLY A 175 -13.79 -16.38 0.66
CA GLY A 175 -15.14 -16.49 0.14
C GLY A 175 -15.18 -16.94 -1.32
N ARG A 176 -16.37 -16.90 -1.91
CA ARG A 176 -16.60 -17.24 -3.34
C ARG A 176 -15.93 -16.31 -4.36
N GLY A 177 -15.33 -15.21 -3.88
CA GLY A 177 -14.80 -14.13 -4.72
C GLY A 177 -15.87 -13.28 -5.40
N ILE A 178 -15.40 -12.46 -6.34
CA ILE A 178 -16.16 -11.49 -7.12
C ILE A 178 -16.03 -11.89 -8.59
N ALA A 179 -17.16 -12.24 -9.22
CA ALA A 179 -17.17 -12.75 -10.59
C ALA A 179 -16.73 -11.72 -11.63
N ASP A 180 -17.20 -10.47 -11.51
CA ASP A 180 -16.85 -9.36 -12.39
C ASP A 180 -16.37 -8.17 -11.55
N VAL A 181 -15.08 -8.18 -11.25
CA VAL A 181 -14.42 -7.12 -10.47
C VAL A 181 -14.51 -5.78 -11.20
N GLU A 182 -14.39 -5.76 -12.53
CA GLU A 182 -14.42 -4.54 -13.31
C GLU A 182 -15.78 -3.85 -13.25
N ALA A 183 -16.87 -4.60 -13.35
CA ALA A 183 -18.22 -4.06 -13.19
C ALA A 183 -18.44 -3.45 -11.80
N VAL A 184 -17.91 -4.10 -10.74
CA VAL A 184 -17.97 -3.56 -9.38
C VAL A 184 -17.17 -2.25 -9.26
N LEU A 185 -15.95 -2.22 -9.79
CA LEU A 185 -15.10 -1.02 -9.75
C LEU A 185 -15.54 0.09 -10.72
N ALA A 186 -16.40 -0.22 -11.68
CA ALA A 186 -17.08 0.75 -12.54
C ALA A 186 -18.40 1.26 -11.93
N GLY A 187 -18.84 0.71 -10.80
CA GLY A 187 -20.11 1.05 -10.18
C GLY A 187 -21.35 0.55 -10.92
N ARG A 188 -21.17 -0.41 -11.84
CA ARG A 188 -22.26 -1.09 -12.55
C ARG A 188 -22.88 -2.22 -11.74
N PHE A 189 -22.27 -2.58 -10.60
CA PHE A 189 -22.79 -3.58 -9.68
C PHE A 189 -23.75 -2.97 -8.65
N GLN A 190 -24.95 -3.54 -8.55
CA GLN A 190 -25.88 -3.28 -7.46
C GLN A 190 -25.79 -4.42 -6.45
N SER A 191 -25.46 -4.10 -5.20
CA SER A 191 -25.49 -5.10 -4.13
C SER A 191 -26.94 -5.39 -3.74
N LYS A 192 -27.21 -6.66 -3.39
CA LYS A 192 -28.50 -7.08 -2.81
C LYS A 192 -28.71 -6.61 -1.37
N THR A 193 -27.64 -6.19 -0.69
CA THR A 193 -27.62 -5.85 0.74
C THR A 193 -27.23 -4.39 1.01
N GLY A 194 -27.11 -3.55 -0.03
CA GLY A 194 -26.79 -2.13 0.09
C GLY A 194 -26.49 -1.46 -1.25
N LEU A 195 -25.92 -0.25 -1.24
CA LEU A 195 -25.67 0.57 -2.43
C LEU A 195 -24.62 0.00 -3.43
N GLY A 196 -23.92 -1.09 -3.11
CA GLY A 196 -22.88 -1.68 -3.98
C GLY A 196 -21.61 -0.82 -4.14
N ARG A 197 -21.44 0.19 -3.29
CA ARG A 197 -20.40 1.23 -3.45
C ARG A 197 -19.17 1.07 -2.56
N GLY A 198 -19.11 0.06 -1.69
CA GLY A 198 -18.04 -0.08 -0.70
C GLY A 198 -16.64 -0.10 -1.33
N LEU A 199 -16.41 -0.96 -2.31
CA LEU A 199 -15.11 -1.03 -3.01
C LEU A 199 -14.78 0.23 -3.82
N LEU A 200 -15.78 0.96 -4.33
CA LEU A 200 -15.57 2.26 -4.96
C LEU A 200 -15.08 3.30 -3.95
N VAL A 201 -15.66 3.32 -2.76
CA VAL A 201 -15.24 4.21 -1.67
C VAL A 201 -13.80 3.90 -1.26
N VAL A 202 -13.44 2.62 -1.15
CA VAL A 202 -12.07 2.18 -0.88
C VAL A 202 -11.12 2.68 -1.97
N LYS A 203 -11.43 2.39 -3.25
CA LYS A 203 -10.59 2.80 -4.39
C LYS A 203 -10.40 4.32 -4.47
N ARG A 204 -11.45 5.11 -4.24
CA ARG A 204 -11.39 6.59 -4.29
C ARG A 204 -10.65 7.22 -3.12
N SER A 205 -10.63 6.53 -1.97
CA SER A 205 -10.00 7.02 -0.75
C SER A 205 -8.52 6.65 -0.63
N SER A 206 -8.02 5.81 -1.54
CA SER A 206 -6.68 5.24 -1.49
C SER A 206 -5.80 5.83 -2.58
N THR A 207 -4.52 6.05 -2.27
CA THR A 207 -3.49 6.45 -3.26
C THR A 207 -3.05 5.26 -4.09
N ARG A 208 -2.99 4.07 -3.48
CA ARG A 208 -2.77 2.78 -4.13
C ARG A 208 -3.95 1.87 -3.83
N PHE A 209 -4.44 1.17 -4.85
CA PHE A 209 -5.51 0.20 -4.71
C PHE A 209 -5.27 -0.96 -5.67
N SER A 210 -5.32 -2.18 -5.16
CA SER A 210 -5.37 -3.38 -5.99
C SER A 210 -6.34 -4.38 -5.40
N ILE A 211 -6.96 -5.16 -6.27
CA ILE A 211 -7.88 -6.22 -5.89
C ILE A 211 -7.62 -7.43 -6.77
N GLN A 212 -7.56 -8.59 -6.13
CA GLN A 212 -7.48 -9.89 -6.78
C GLN A 212 -8.59 -10.75 -6.20
N SER A 213 -9.42 -11.33 -7.07
CA SER A 213 -10.55 -12.13 -6.62
C SER A 213 -10.73 -13.34 -7.53
N ASN A 214 -10.94 -14.50 -6.92
CA ASN A 214 -11.24 -15.75 -7.62
C ASN A 214 -12.11 -16.65 -6.72
N LYS A 215 -12.40 -17.88 -7.17
CA LYS A 215 -13.25 -18.82 -6.42
C LYS A 215 -12.70 -19.21 -5.03
N GLY A 216 -11.41 -18.95 -4.77
CA GLY A 216 -10.75 -19.22 -3.49
C GLY A 216 -10.67 -18.01 -2.56
N GLY A 217 -11.23 -16.85 -2.92
CA GLY A 217 -11.30 -15.68 -2.06
C GLY A 217 -11.02 -14.35 -2.76
N THR A 218 -11.02 -13.28 -1.95
CA THR A 218 -10.63 -11.93 -2.38
C THR A 218 -9.48 -11.40 -1.54
N VAL A 219 -8.54 -10.75 -2.20
CA VAL A 219 -7.46 -9.98 -1.60
C VAL A 219 -7.58 -8.55 -2.09
N VAL A 220 -7.67 -7.60 -1.16
CA VAL A 220 -7.65 -6.16 -1.46
C VAL A 220 -6.48 -5.53 -0.72
N ASP A 221 -5.63 -4.82 -1.44
CA ASP A 221 -4.55 -4.00 -0.89
C ASP A 221 -4.85 -2.53 -1.16
N ALA A 222 -4.81 -1.70 -0.12
CA ALA A 222 -5.08 -0.28 -0.19
C ALA A 222 -4.04 0.52 0.62
N GLU A 223 -3.55 1.62 0.06
CA GLU A 223 -2.68 2.58 0.76
C GLU A 223 -3.45 3.88 1.00
N ILE A 224 -3.48 4.34 2.25
CA ILE A 224 -4.23 5.52 2.67
C ILE A 224 -3.26 6.49 3.37
N PRO A 225 -3.12 7.72 2.89
CA PRO A 225 -2.35 8.74 3.59
C PRO A 225 -2.95 9.04 4.97
N LEU A 226 -2.09 9.10 5.99
CA LEU A 226 -2.41 9.48 7.36
C LEU A 226 -2.18 10.97 7.61
#